data_AF-A0A6H1ZNR3-F1
#
_entry.id   AF-A0A6H1ZNR3-F1
#
_cell.length_a   1.000
_cell.length_b   1.000
_cell.length_c   1.000
_cell.angle_alpha   90.00
_cell.angle_beta   90.00
_cell.angle_gamma   90.00
#
_symmetry.space_group_name_H-M   'P 1'
#
loop_
_entity.id
_entity.type
_entity.pdbx_description
1 polymer ?
#
loop_
_entity_poly.entity_id
_entity_poly.type
_entity_poly.pdbx_seq_one_letter_code
_entity_poly.pdbx_strand_id
1 'polypeptide(L)'
;MIYFVRVYSENQDLRIGETFLKIGYSSNGGQSRLGSLQAGNPDKLELFFEVYGDKDTECLVHKYFSEDRVNGEWFKINENNYKYFDIMLHFFDYAYRSANELKNIDEETYNKKVAEEINKSIDFLIKLKRYNSFKEKADQQDFSHLEDMAGDGI
;
A
#
# COMPACT_ATOMS: atom_id res chain seq x y z
N MET A 1 15.04 -1.46 -2.45
CA MET A 1 14.04 -0.53 -3.00
C MET A 1 12.75 -1.30 -3.22
N ILE A 2 11.63 -0.73 -2.79
CA ILE A 2 10.30 -1.18 -3.18
C ILE A 2 9.92 -0.44 -4.46
N TYR A 3 9.48 -1.18 -5.46
CA TYR A 3 9.01 -0.64 -6.73
C TYR A 3 7.54 -0.95 -6.94
N PHE A 4 6.88 -0.05 -7.65
CA PHE A 4 5.50 -0.15 -8.11
C PHE A 4 5.52 -0.04 -9.62
N VAL A 5 5.15 -1.11 -10.31
CA VAL A 5 5.02 -1.14 -11.77
C VAL A 5 3.54 -1.23 -12.11
N ARG A 6 3.09 -0.47 -13.10
CA ARG A 6 1.70 -0.52 -13.57
C ARG A 6 1.60 -0.86 -15.05
N VAL A 7 0.44 -1.34 -15.45
CA VAL A 7 0.07 -1.38 -16.87
C VAL A 7 -0.10 0.06 -17.35
N TYR A 8 0.62 0.42 -18.41
CA TYR A 8 0.57 1.74 -19.01
C TYR A 8 -0.85 2.03 -19.52
N SER A 9 -1.31 3.24 -19.22
CA SER A 9 -2.56 3.79 -19.72
C SER A 9 -2.29 5.21 -20.20
N GLU A 10 -2.93 5.62 -21.30
CA GLU A 10 -2.91 7.02 -21.72
C GLU A 10 -3.53 7.93 -20.65
N ASN A 11 -4.45 7.40 -19.85
CA ASN A 11 -4.97 8.07 -18.67
C ASN A 11 -4.04 7.81 -17.48
N GLN A 12 -3.23 8.81 -17.12
CA GLN A 12 -2.27 8.70 -16.02
C GLN A 12 -2.93 8.81 -14.64
N ASP A 13 -4.18 9.25 -14.58
CA ASP A 13 -4.92 9.44 -13.34
C ASP A 13 -5.43 8.10 -12.80
N LEU A 14 -4.80 7.62 -11.73
CA LEU A 14 -5.20 6.40 -11.02
C LEU A 14 -6.60 6.46 -10.40
N ARG A 15 -7.19 7.67 -10.31
CA ARG A 15 -8.55 7.86 -9.80
C ARG A 15 -9.62 7.52 -10.84
N ILE A 16 -9.24 7.38 -12.11
CA ILE A 16 -10.19 7.17 -13.21
C ILE A 16 -10.03 5.75 -13.74
N GLY A 17 -11.02 4.91 -13.44
CA GLY A 17 -11.06 3.52 -13.93
C GLY A 17 -10.29 2.52 -13.07
N GLU A 18 -9.97 1.39 -13.68
CA GLU A 18 -9.27 0.27 -13.01
C GLU A 18 -7.85 0.13 -13.57
N THR A 19 -6.86 -0.06 -12.68
CA THR A 19 -5.49 -0.40 -13.07
C THR A 19 -4.94 -1.56 -12.24
N PHE A 20 -3.82 -2.13 -12.68
CA PHE A 20 -3.12 -3.18 -11.97
C PHE A 20 -1.70 -2.72 -11.64
N LEU A 21 -1.35 -2.84 -10.36
CA LEU A 21 -0.03 -2.56 -9.83
C LEU A 21 0.68 -3.85 -9.44
N LYS A 22 1.91 -4.03 -9.91
CA LYS A 22 2.85 -4.98 -9.36
C LYS A 22 3.71 -4.28 -8.31
N ILE A 23 3.78 -4.86 -7.12
CA ILE A 23 4.61 -4.33 -6.03
C ILE A 23 5.72 -5.34 -5.76
N GLY A 24 6.98 -4.91 -5.80
CA GLY A 24 8.10 -5.81 -5.56
C GLY A 24 9.33 -5.17 -4.93
N TYR A 25 10.23 -6.00 -4.41
CA TYR A 25 11.54 -5.59 -3.93
C TYR A 25 12.66 -5.81 -4.96
N SER A 26 13.60 -4.88 -5.03
CA SER A 26 14.85 -5.02 -5.78
C SER A 26 16.01 -4.36 -5.02
N SER A 27 17.15 -5.04 -4.95
CA SER A 27 18.41 -4.46 -4.47
C SER A 27 19.02 -3.47 -5.47
N ASN A 28 18.70 -3.61 -6.75
CA ASN A 28 19.26 -2.83 -7.85
C ASN A 28 18.24 -1.85 -8.45
N GLY A 29 17.20 -1.53 -7.67
CA GLY A 29 16.09 -0.67 -8.07
C GLY A 29 15.08 -1.29 -9.04
N GLY A 30 13.91 -0.66 -9.17
CA GLY A 30 12.77 -1.10 -9.97
C GLY A 30 13.02 -1.04 -11.47
N GLN A 31 13.78 -0.05 -11.93
CA GLN A 31 14.11 0.10 -13.35
C GLN A 31 14.84 -1.12 -13.91
N SER A 32 15.72 -1.74 -13.13
CA SER A 32 16.44 -2.96 -13.51
C SER A 32 15.50 -4.17 -13.71
N ARG A 33 14.33 -4.17 -13.06
CA ARG A 33 13.34 -5.25 -13.15
C ARG A 33 12.36 -5.05 -14.29
N LEU A 34 12.08 -3.80 -14.68
CA LEU A 34 11.05 -3.45 -15.67
C LEU A 34 11.19 -4.26 -16.97
N GLY A 35 12.39 -4.37 -17.54
CA GLY A 35 12.62 -5.13 -18.77
C GLY A 35 12.28 -6.63 -18.63
N SER A 36 12.68 -7.25 -17.51
CA SER A 36 12.36 -8.66 -17.23
C SER A 36 10.87 -8.89 -17.00
N LEU A 37 10.17 -7.93 -16.38
CA LEU A 37 8.73 -7.98 -16.17
C LEU A 37 7.96 -7.82 -17.48
N GLN A 38 8.42 -6.92 -18.35
CA GLN A 38 7.84 -6.68 -19.66
C GLN A 38 7.90 -7.92 -20.55
N ALA A 39 8.99 -8.70 -20.50
CA ALA A 39 9.13 -9.91 -21.31
C ALA A 39 8.02 -10.95 -21.05
N GLY A 40 7.44 -10.95 -19.84
CA GLY A 40 6.34 -11.83 -19.44
C GLY A 40 4.95 -11.17 -19.46
N ASN A 41 4.83 -9.93 -19.94
CA ASN A 41 3.57 -9.20 -19.97
C ASN A 41 3.32 -8.63 -21.38
N PRO A 42 2.21 -8.96 -22.05
CA PRO A 42 1.89 -8.42 -23.37
C PRO A 42 1.56 -6.93 -23.34
N ASP A 43 1.05 -6.43 -22.20
CA ASP A 43 0.73 -5.02 -22.05
C ASP A 43 1.98 -4.21 -21.68
N LYS A 44 2.07 -2.99 -22.19
CA LYS A 44 3.18 -2.09 -21.87
C LYS A 44 3.18 -1.79 -20.38
N LEU A 45 4.34 -1.93 -19.74
CA LEU A 45 4.55 -1.64 -18.33
C LEU A 45 5.32 -0.33 -18.15
N GLU A 46 5.04 0.36 -17.06
CA GLU A 46 5.85 1.49 -16.61
C GLU A 46 6.17 1.41 -15.11
N LEU A 47 7.37 1.86 -14.75
CA LEU A 47 7.74 2.07 -13.36
C LEU A 47 6.98 3.31 -12.86
N PHE A 48 5.99 3.08 -12.01
CA PHE A 48 5.09 4.12 -11.52
C PHE A 48 5.68 4.85 -10.31
N PHE A 49 6.24 4.09 -9.35
CA PHE A 49 6.81 4.65 -8.14
C PHE A 49 7.93 3.77 -7.61
N GLU A 50 8.88 4.37 -6.89
CA GLU A 50 9.95 3.65 -6.22
C GLU A 50 10.28 4.34 -4.89
N VAL A 51 10.49 3.54 -3.85
CA VAL A 51 10.83 4.02 -2.52
C VAL A 51 11.90 3.15 -1.88
N TYR A 52 12.67 3.73 -0.97
CA TYR A 52 13.55 2.97 -0.09
C TYR A 52 12.73 1.99 0.76
N GLY A 53 13.28 0.80 0.94
CA GLY A 53 12.65 -0.27 1.68
C GLY A 53 13.33 -1.60 1.40
N ASP A 54 13.10 -2.52 2.32
CA ASP A 54 13.64 -3.87 2.35
C ASP A 54 12.54 -4.91 2.10
N LYS A 55 12.88 -6.20 2.23
CA LYS A 55 11.91 -7.28 2.05
C LYS A 55 10.78 -7.24 3.10
N ASP A 56 11.05 -6.70 4.28
CA ASP A 56 10.02 -6.54 5.30
C ASP A 56 9.05 -5.42 4.91
N THR A 57 9.57 -4.32 4.34
CA THR A 57 8.73 -3.28 3.72
C THR A 57 7.82 -3.86 2.64
N GLU A 58 8.36 -4.68 1.72
CA GLU A 58 7.55 -5.36 0.69
C GLU A 58 6.42 -6.18 1.30
N CYS A 59 6.75 -7.01 2.29
CA CYS A 59 5.80 -7.86 3.00
C CYS A 59 4.69 -7.04 3.66
N LEU A 60 5.04 -5.91 4.30
CA LEU A 60 4.08 -5.01 4.92
C LEU A 60 3.17 -4.33 3.90
N VAL A 61 3.72 -3.84 2.78
CA VAL A 61 2.92 -3.27 1.69
C VAL A 61 1.97 -4.31 1.10
N HIS A 62 2.46 -5.52 0.85
CA HIS A 62 1.65 -6.65 0.37
C HIS A 62 0.54 -7.04 1.34
N LYS A 63 0.77 -6.89 2.65
CA LYS A 63 -0.22 -7.10 3.70
C LYS A 63 -1.24 -5.97 3.76
N TYR A 64 -0.82 -4.72 3.51
CA TYR A 64 -1.73 -3.58 3.48
C TYR A 64 -2.74 -3.68 2.33
N PHE A 65 -2.30 -4.11 1.15
CA PHE A 65 -3.14 -4.32 -0.04
C PHE A 65 -3.62 -5.77 -0.20
N SER A 66 -3.63 -6.58 0.86
CA SER A 66 -3.96 -8.01 0.72
C SER A 66 -5.37 -8.27 0.16
N GLU A 67 -6.32 -7.38 0.45
CA GLU A 67 -7.71 -7.44 -0.03
C GLU A 67 -7.83 -7.11 -1.53
N ASP A 68 -6.84 -6.40 -2.07
CA ASP A 68 -6.81 -5.93 -3.46
C ASP A 68 -5.94 -6.84 -4.36
N ARG A 69 -5.39 -7.92 -3.79
CA ARG A 69 -4.49 -8.84 -4.49
C ARG A 69 -5.25 -9.66 -5.53
N VAL A 70 -4.73 -9.65 -6.76
CA VAL A 70 -5.31 -10.37 -7.90
C VAL A 70 -4.63 -11.71 -8.11
N ASN A 71 -3.31 -11.69 -8.34
CA ASN A 71 -2.52 -12.89 -8.55
C ASN A 71 -1.04 -12.62 -8.24
N GLY A 72 -0.45 -13.43 -7.36
CA GLY A 72 0.92 -13.26 -6.91
C GLY A 72 1.15 -11.88 -6.28
N GLU A 73 1.96 -11.07 -6.96
CA GLU A 73 2.36 -9.71 -6.53
C GLU A 73 1.58 -8.61 -7.28
N TRP A 74 0.51 -8.96 -7.99
CA TRP A 74 -0.35 -8.00 -8.69
C TRP A 74 -1.56 -7.63 -7.84
N PHE A 75 -1.88 -6.33 -7.81
CA PHE A 75 -2.93 -5.71 -7.02
C PHE A 75 -3.81 -4.83 -7.91
N LYS A 76 -5.12 -4.87 -7.71
CA LYS A 76 -6.08 -4.07 -8.46
C LYS A 76 -6.32 -2.74 -7.75
N ILE A 77 -6.12 -1.62 -8.43
CA ILE A 77 -6.46 -0.29 -7.93
C ILE A 77 -7.65 0.26 -8.72
N ASN A 78 -8.64 0.79 -8.01
CA ASN A 78 -9.86 1.36 -8.57
C ASN A 78 -10.39 2.51 -7.68
N GLU A 79 -11.51 3.09 -8.08
CA GLU A 79 -12.16 4.20 -7.38
C GLU A 79 -12.48 3.93 -5.90
N ASN A 80 -12.64 2.66 -5.49
CA ASN A 80 -12.98 2.32 -4.11
C ASN A 80 -11.74 2.28 -3.19
N ASN A 81 -10.57 1.90 -3.74
CA ASN A 81 -9.36 1.68 -2.96
C ASN A 81 -8.22 2.67 -3.27
N TYR A 82 -8.33 3.51 -4.30
CA TYR A 82 -7.28 4.46 -4.68
C TYR A 82 -6.86 5.34 -3.52
N LYS A 83 -7.80 5.74 -2.65
CA LYS A 83 -7.53 6.59 -1.47
C LYS A 83 -6.49 5.96 -0.54
N TYR A 84 -6.50 4.63 -0.39
CA TYR A 84 -5.53 3.93 0.44
C TYR A 84 -4.15 3.91 -0.21
N PHE A 85 -4.12 3.76 -1.54
CA PHE A 85 -2.89 3.85 -2.30
C PHE A 85 -2.30 5.27 -2.27
N ASP A 86 -3.13 6.28 -2.46
CA ASP A 86 -2.75 7.69 -2.41
C ASP A 86 -2.21 8.09 -1.03
N ILE A 87 -2.89 7.70 0.06
CA ILE A 87 -2.40 7.88 1.43
C ILE A 87 -1.03 7.23 1.62
N MET A 88 -0.84 6.01 1.11
CA MET A 88 0.45 5.32 1.22
C MET A 88 1.56 6.06 0.46
N LEU A 89 1.31 6.53 -0.76
CA LEU A 89 2.30 7.27 -1.54
C LEU A 89 2.70 8.58 -0.84
N HIS A 90 1.73 9.34 -0.35
CA HIS A 90 1.98 10.55 0.43
C HIS A 90 2.79 10.24 1.68
N PHE A 91 2.51 9.11 2.33
CA PHE A 91 3.27 8.66 3.48
C PHE A 91 4.73 8.34 3.12
N PHE A 92 4.96 7.63 2.02
CA PHE A 92 6.32 7.33 1.55
C PHE A 92 7.10 8.59 1.21
N ASP A 93 6.49 9.54 0.50
CA ASP A 93 7.13 10.83 0.20
C ASP A 93 7.48 11.59 1.48
N TYR A 94 6.56 11.63 2.45
CA TYR A 94 6.81 12.24 3.75
C TYR A 94 7.97 11.56 4.50
N ALA A 95 7.93 10.24 4.66
CA ALA A 95 8.97 9.49 5.36
C ALA A 95 10.34 9.68 4.69
N TYR A 96 10.38 9.69 3.35
CA TYR A 96 11.60 9.95 2.59
C TYR A 96 12.15 11.37 2.83
N ARG A 97 11.28 12.39 2.84
CA ARG A 97 11.68 13.78 3.13
C ARG A 97 12.17 13.95 4.56
N SER A 98 11.46 13.41 5.55
CA SER A 98 11.87 13.47 6.95
C SER A 98 13.20 12.76 7.20
N ALA A 99 13.41 11.60 6.56
CA ALA A 99 14.69 10.91 6.66
C ALA A 99 15.83 11.72 6.02
N ASN A 100 15.58 12.36 4.86
CA ASN A 100 16.54 13.23 4.17
C ASN A 100 17.02 14.43 5.00
N GLU A 101 16.43 14.73 6.15
CA GLU A 101 16.94 15.74 7.08
C GLU A 101 18.13 15.22 7.93
N LEU A 102 18.42 13.92 7.87
CA LEU A 102 19.46 13.23 8.66
C LEU A 102 20.83 13.10 7.95
N LYS A 103 21.16 13.97 6.98
CA LYS A 103 22.28 13.81 5.99
C LYS A 103 23.71 13.65 6.51
N ASN A 104 23.93 13.56 7.82
CA ASN A 104 25.26 13.46 8.42
C ASN A 104 25.61 12.03 8.90
N ILE A 105 24.93 11.00 8.39
CA ILE A 105 25.20 9.59 8.69
C ILE A 105 25.60 8.83 7.42
N ASP A 106 26.30 7.71 7.57
CA ASP A 106 26.64 6.85 6.44
C ASP A 106 25.38 6.29 5.74
N GLU A 107 25.52 5.99 4.45
CA GLU A 107 24.42 5.59 3.57
C GLU A 107 23.71 4.31 4.05
N GLU A 108 24.45 3.35 4.61
CA GLU A 108 23.88 2.10 5.12
C GLU A 108 22.99 2.37 6.34
N THR A 109 23.48 3.13 7.31
CA THR A 109 22.73 3.54 8.49
C THR A 109 21.52 4.40 8.12
N TYR A 110 21.67 5.30 7.14
CA TYR A 110 20.59 6.09 6.59
C TYR A 110 19.47 5.21 6.04
N ASN A 111 19.80 4.31 5.11
CA ASN A 111 18.85 3.43 4.44
C ASN A 111 18.10 2.53 5.43
N LYS A 112 18.80 2.02 6.45
CA LYS A 112 18.18 1.23 7.52
C LYS A 112 17.17 2.04 8.32
N LYS A 113 17.52 3.26 8.76
CA LYS A 113 16.59 4.13 9.51
C LYS A 113 15.36 4.51 8.68
N VAL A 114 15.55 4.80 7.39
CA VAL A 114 14.44 5.09 6.46
C VAL A 114 13.49 3.89 6.39
N ALA A 115 14.02 2.69 6.18
CA ALA A 115 13.22 1.46 6.10
C ALA A 115 12.46 1.19 7.42
N GLU A 116 13.10 1.38 8.58
CA GLU A 116 12.46 1.22 9.89
C GLU A 116 11.27 2.19 10.08
N GLU A 117 11.42 3.46 9.74
CA GLU A 117 10.34 4.45 9.86
C GLU A 117 9.20 4.19 8.89
N ILE A 118 9.53 3.77 7.67
CA ILE A 118 8.54 3.32 6.69
C ILE A 118 7.75 2.11 7.23
N ASN A 119 8.46 1.10 7.76
CA ASN A 119 7.84 -0.13 8.26
C ASN A 119 6.90 0.14 9.44
N LYS A 120 7.31 0.97 10.41
CA LYS A 120 6.45 1.38 11.55
C LYS A 120 5.15 2.01 11.07
N SER A 121 5.25 2.82 10.04
CA SER A 121 4.13 3.60 9.55
C SER A 121 3.16 2.78 8.71
N ILE A 122 3.66 1.87 7.87
CA ILE A 122 2.80 0.91 7.19
C ILE A 122 2.08 0.03 8.21
N ASP A 123 2.76 -0.43 9.25
CA ASP A 123 2.13 -1.22 10.32
C ASP A 123 1.02 -0.42 11.05
N PHE A 124 1.25 0.87 11.32
CA PHE A 124 0.21 1.77 11.82
C PHE A 124 -0.99 1.88 10.88
N LEU A 125 -0.76 2.06 9.58
CA LEU A 125 -1.83 2.13 8.57
C LEU A 125 -2.62 0.82 8.48
N ILE A 126 -1.96 -0.34 8.59
CA ILE A 126 -2.63 -1.65 8.65
C ILE A 126 -3.54 -1.73 9.89
N LYS A 127 -3.04 -1.31 11.06
CA LYS A 127 -3.82 -1.28 12.31
C LYS A 127 -5.03 -0.36 12.18
N LEU A 128 -4.85 0.83 11.60
CA LEU A 128 -5.92 1.80 11.38
C LEU A 128 -7.00 1.26 10.41
N LYS A 129 -6.60 0.64 9.29
CA LYS A 129 -7.52 0.02 8.33
C LYS A 129 -8.37 -1.06 8.99
N ARG A 130 -7.75 -1.91 9.82
CA ARG A 130 -8.45 -2.95 10.60
C ARG A 130 -9.43 -2.37 11.61
N TYR A 131 -9.02 -1.32 12.33
CA TYR A 131 -9.89 -0.64 13.30
C TYR A 131 -11.12 -0.04 12.62
N ASN A 132 -10.95 0.65 11.49
CA ASN A 132 -12.07 1.24 10.76
C ASN A 132 -13.03 0.18 10.21
N SER A 133 -12.50 -0.92 9.65
CA SER A 133 -13.34 -2.05 9.21
C SER A 133 -14.14 -2.68 10.36
N PHE A 134 -13.54 -2.78 11.55
CA PHE A 134 -14.23 -3.26 12.74
C PHE A 134 -15.33 -2.28 13.18
N LYS A 135 -15.03 -0.98 13.23
CA LYS A 135 -15.99 0.06 13.61
C LYS A 135 -17.20 0.11 12.66
N GLU A 136 -16.97 0.07 11.36
CA GLU A 136 -18.05 0.06 10.35
C GLU A 136 -18.98 -1.16 10.53
N LYS A 137 -18.43 -2.33 10.87
CA LYS A 137 -19.23 -3.54 11.14
C LYS A 137 -20.01 -3.44 12.45
N ALA A 138 -19.44 -2.82 13.48
CA ALA A 138 -20.11 -2.61 14.76
C ALA A 138 -21.27 -1.60 14.62
N ASP A 139 -21.07 -0.52 13.87
CA ASP A 139 -22.08 0.50 13.62
C ASP A 139 -23.23 -0.02 12.72
N GLN A 140 -22.98 -1.06 11.90
CA GLN A 140 -23.99 -1.73 11.06
C GLN A 140 -24.76 -2.85 11.77
N GLN A 141 -24.28 -3.34 12.93
CA GLN A 141 -25.08 -4.19 13.80
C GLN A 141 -26.06 -3.30 14.56
N ASP A 142 -27.18 -2.99 13.92
CA ASP A 142 -28.32 -2.35 14.55
C ASP A 142 -28.83 -3.27 15.69
N PHE A 143 -28.63 -2.85 16.94
CA PHE A 143 -29.11 -3.55 18.13
C PHE A 143 -30.61 -3.30 18.38
N SER A 144 -31.34 -2.74 17.41
CA SER A 144 -32.79 -2.52 17.46
C SER A 144 -33.59 -3.78 17.82
N HIS A 145 -33.09 -4.98 17.52
CA HIS A 145 -33.71 -6.25 17.92
C HIS A 145 -33.53 -6.65 19.40
N LEU A 146 -32.67 -5.96 20.17
CA LEU A 146 -32.50 -6.23 21.61
C LEU A 146 -33.46 -5.41 22.48
N GLU A 147 -34.06 -4.34 21.97
CA GLU A 147 -35.05 -3.54 22.71
C GLU A 147 -36.42 -4.26 22.79
N ASP A 148 -36.75 -5.10 21.80
CA ASP A 148 -37.99 -5.90 21.79
C ASP A 148 -38.02 -7.04 22.83
N MET A 149 -36.87 -7.40 23.41
CA MET A 149 -36.79 -8.48 24.42
C MET A 149 -36.82 -7.98 25.87
N ALA A 150 -36.80 -6.66 26.09
CA ALA A 150 -36.85 -6.05 27.43
C ALA A 150 -38.26 -5.56 27.84
N GLY A 151 -39.27 -5.70 26.96
CA GLY A 151 -40.63 -5.20 27.17
C GLY A 151 -41.62 -6.14 27.87
N ASP A 152 -41.32 -7.45 27.99
CA ASP A 152 -42.23 -8.46 28.57
C ASP A 152 -41.90 -8.81 30.03
N GLY A 153 -41.53 -7.80 30.82
CA GLY A 153 -41.14 -7.99 32.21
C GLY A 153 -41.57 -6.86 33.15
N ILE A 154 -42.83 -6.98 33.61
CA ILE A 154 -43.45 -6.52 34.88
C ILE A 154 -44.75 -5.73 34.64
#